data_AF-A0A7S0VYI0-F1
#
_entry.id   AF-A0A7S0VYI0-F1
#
_cell.length_a   1.000
_cell.length_b   1.000
_cell.length_c   1.000
_cell.angle_alpha   90.00
_cell.angle_beta   90.00
_cell.angle_gamma   90.00
#
_symmetry.space_group_name_H-M   'P 1'
#
loop_
_entity.id
_entity.type
_entity.pdbx_description
1 polymer ?
#
loop_
_entity_poly.entity_id
_entity_poly.type
_entity_poly.pdbx_seq_one_letter_code
_entity_poly.pdbx_strand_id
1 'polypeptide(L)'
;GVGCDLDAPAGGTKGVPLGLSLSLVNHTGLFQEARVDVAASESFLLAGYRQASVPILPRSSVNLRYQLVPVGVGHLALPVMRLKWKEGGREVSFKVPTSS
;
A
#
# COMPACT_ATOMS: atom_id res chain seq x y z
N GLY A 1 -16.36 -6.41 -1.88
CA GLY A 1 -15.08 -6.24 -1.19
C GLY A 1 -14.39 -4.93 -1.55
N VAL A 2 -13.21 -4.74 -0.98
CA VAL A 2 -12.29 -3.63 -1.26
C VAL A 2 -11.28 -4.11 -2.30
N GLY A 3 -11.13 -3.37 -3.40
CA GLY A 3 -10.07 -3.57 -4.39
C GLY A 3 -8.84 -2.73 -4.04
N CYS A 4 -7.66 -3.15 -4.51
CA CYS A 4 -6.44 -2.36 -4.35
C CYS A 4 -5.57 -2.38 -5.62
N ASP A 5 -4.88 -1.28 -5.85
CA ASP A 5 -3.89 -1.13 -6.92
C ASP A 5 -2.67 -0.37 -6.41
N LEU A 6 -1.48 -0.78 -6.85
CA LEU A 6 -0.22 -0.22 -6.41
C LEU A 6 0.53 0.38 -7.60
N ASP A 7 0.67 1.70 -7.57
CA ASP A 7 1.52 2.42 -8.51
C ASP A 7 2.90 2.65 -7.91
N ALA A 8 3.91 2.13 -8.58
CA ALA A 8 5.30 2.20 -8.17
C ALA A 8 6.19 2.54 -9.38
N PRO A 9 7.21 3.41 -9.21
CA PRO A 9 8.14 3.72 -10.27
C PRO A 9 8.92 2.48 -10.71
N ALA A 10 9.07 2.29 -12.03
CA ALA A 10 9.84 1.18 -12.60
C ALA A 10 11.35 1.22 -12.27
N GLY A 11 11.84 2.35 -11.78
CA GLY A 11 13.25 2.53 -11.40
C GLY A 11 13.45 3.79 -10.56
N GLY A 12 14.67 3.96 -10.06
CA GLY A 12 15.02 5.07 -9.21
C GLY A 12 16.53 5.21 -8.96
N THR A 13 16.91 6.33 -8.36
CA THR A 13 18.29 6.63 -8.01
C THR A 13 18.50 6.42 -6.51
N LYS A 14 19.61 5.77 -6.14
CA LYS A 14 19.98 5.60 -4.73
C LYS A 14 20.01 6.95 -4.01
N GLY A 15 19.39 7.00 -2.82
CA GLY A 15 19.29 8.21 -2.01
C GLY A 15 18.24 9.23 -2.46
N VAL A 16 17.58 9.03 -3.60
CA VAL A 16 16.51 9.91 -4.09
C VAL A 16 15.14 9.34 -3.73
N PRO A 17 14.23 10.13 -3.13
CA PRO A 17 12.88 9.67 -2.82
C PRO A 17 12.09 9.25 -4.07
N LEU A 18 11.42 8.11 -3.96
CA LEU A 18 10.50 7.54 -4.93
C LEU A 18 9.09 7.59 -4.36
N GLY A 19 8.17 8.22 -5.09
CA GLY A 19 6.76 8.24 -4.72
C GLY A 19 6.11 6.90 -5.05
N LEU A 20 5.30 6.38 -4.13
CA LEU A 20 4.53 5.15 -4.30
C LEU A 20 3.09 5.40 -3.84
N SER A 21 2.12 4.94 -4.62
CA SER A 21 0.70 5.24 -4.38
C SER A 21 -0.11 3.95 -4.28
N LEU A 22 -0.77 3.75 -3.15
CA LEU A 22 -1.69 2.64 -2.93
C LEU A 22 -3.12 3.15 -3.04
N SER A 23 -3.81 2.75 -4.11
CA SER A 23 -5.22 3.05 -4.35
C SER A 23 -6.08 1.96 -3.72
N LEU A 24 -7.00 2.33 -2.84
CA LEU A 24 -8.01 1.44 -2.26
C LEU A 24 -9.38 1.84 -2.77
N VAL A 25 -10.15 0.89 -3.29
CA VAL A 25 -11.47 1.15 -3.88
C VAL A 25 -12.53 0.31 -3.17
N ASN A 26 -13.50 0.98 -2.56
CA ASN A 26 -14.65 0.30 -1.97
C ASN A 26 -15.74 0.11 -3.01
N HIS A 27 -15.86 -1.12 -3.54
CA HIS A 27 -16.91 -1.46 -4.50
C HIS A 27 -18.26 -1.76 -3.84
N THR A 28 -18.36 -1.68 -2.51
CA THR A 28 -19.60 -1.99 -1.79
C THR A 28 -20.44 -0.74 -1.55
N GLY A 29 -21.73 -0.95 -1.21
CA GLY A 29 -22.64 0.11 -0.77
C GLY A 29 -22.54 0.43 0.73
N LEU A 30 -21.57 -0.15 1.44
CA LEU A 30 -21.39 0.00 2.88
C LEU A 30 -20.07 0.70 3.18
N PHE A 31 -20.00 1.36 4.32
CA PHE A 31 -18.74 1.90 4.83
C PHE A 31 -17.76 0.76 5.10
N GLN A 32 -16.49 0.95 4.76
CA GLN A 32 -15.42 -0.01 5.01
C GLN A 32 -14.27 0.66 5.75
N GLU A 33 -13.59 -0.12 6.58
CA GLU A 33 -12.34 0.28 7.23
C GLU A 33 -11.25 -0.72 6.84
N ALA A 34 -10.19 -0.21 6.22
CA ALA A 34 -9.04 -1.00 5.80
C ALA A 34 -7.83 -0.67 6.68
N ARG A 35 -7.18 -1.70 7.22
CA ARG A 35 -5.88 -1.60 7.88
C ARG A 35 -4.78 -1.90 6.88
N VAL A 36 -3.85 -0.98 6.76
CA VAL A 36 -2.66 -1.10 5.91
C VAL A 36 -1.46 -1.31 6.80
N ASP A 37 -0.62 -2.29 6.47
CA ASP A 37 0.64 -2.61 7.13
C ASP A 37 1.74 -2.70 6.07
N VAL A 38 2.77 -1.86 6.18
CA VAL A 38 3.94 -1.83 5.30
C VAL A 38 5.10 -2.44 6.07
N ALA A 39 5.58 -3.59 5.60
CA ALA A 39 6.69 -4.30 6.20
C ALA A 39 7.98 -3.47 6.11
N ALA A 40 8.88 -3.67 7.08
CA ALA A 40 10.22 -3.12 6.99
C ALA A 40 10.95 -3.70 5.76
N SER A 41 11.78 -2.87 5.13
CA SER A 41 12.67 -3.28 4.04
C SER A 41 14.09 -2.86 4.39
N GLU A 42 15.05 -3.73 4.12
CA GLU A 42 16.48 -3.41 4.24
C GLU A 42 16.98 -2.60 3.05
N SER A 43 16.21 -2.57 1.95
CA SER A 43 16.58 -1.90 0.70
C SER A 43 16.04 -0.47 0.57
N PHE A 44 15.04 -0.10 1.40
CA PHE A 44 14.37 1.19 1.34
C PHE A 44 14.12 1.77 2.73
N LEU A 45 14.36 3.07 2.88
CA LEU A 45 13.79 3.86 3.99
C LEU A 45 12.39 4.31 3.60
N LEU A 46 11.41 4.05 4.46
CA LEU A 46 10.03 4.47 4.28
C LEU A 46 9.78 5.78 5.03
N ALA A 47 9.33 6.81 4.31
CA ALA A 47 8.70 8.00 4.86
C ALA A 47 7.19 7.91 4.62
N GLY A 48 6.44 7.63 5.69
CA GLY A 48 4.99 7.42 5.66
C GLY A 48 4.51 6.52 6.79
N TYR A 49 3.21 6.21 6.81
CA TYR A 49 2.62 5.35 7.85
C TYR A 49 3.00 3.88 7.64
N ARG A 50 3.75 3.28 8.56
CA ARG A 50 3.95 1.83 8.55
C ARG A 50 2.66 1.07 8.80
N GLN A 51 1.79 1.62 9.64
CA GLN A 51 0.49 1.06 9.94
C GLN A 51 -0.54 2.20 9.94
N ALA A 52 -1.66 1.99 9.26
CA ALA A 52 -2.75 2.96 9.19
C ALA A 52 -4.10 2.24 9.18
N SER A 53 -5.09 2.82 9.85
CA SER A 53 -6.50 2.47 9.66
C SER A 53 -7.14 3.52 8.78
N VAL A 54 -7.75 3.09 7.67
CA VAL A 54 -8.19 3.97 6.59
C VAL A 54 -9.69 3.79 6.38
N PRO A 55 -10.51 4.81 6.67
CA PRO A 55 -11.92 4.79 6.36
C PRO A 55 -12.12 4.94 4.84
N ILE A 56 -12.97 4.11 4.25
CA ILE A 56 -13.31 4.15 2.82
C ILE A 56 -14.83 4.21 2.69
N LEU A 57 -15.34 5.32 2.16
CA LEU A 57 -16.78 5.54 2.00
C LEU A 57 -17.37 4.55 0.97
N PRO A 58 -18.69 4.31 1.02
CA PRO A 58 -19.38 3.52 -0.01
C PRO A 58 -19.07 4.04 -1.41
N ARG A 59 -18.78 3.13 -2.35
CA ARG A 59 -18.52 3.45 -3.76
C ARG A 59 -17.43 4.51 -3.99
N SER A 60 -16.50 4.69 -3.04
CA SER A 60 -15.42 5.68 -3.14
C SER A 60 -14.05 5.00 -3.20
N SER A 61 -13.04 5.82 -3.51
CA SER A 61 -11.64 5.42 -3.45
C SER A 61 -10.85 6.33 -2.50
N VAL A 62 -9.81 5.77 -1.90
CA VAL A 62 -8.81 6.51 -1.10
C VAL A 62 -7.43 6.19 -1.65
N ASN A 63 -6.55 7.19 -1.69
CA ASN A 63 -5.19 7.03 -2.17
C ASN A 63 -4.19 7.32 -1.05
N LEU A 64 -3.33 6.36 -0.74
CA LEU A 64 -2.28 6.48 0.26
C LEU A 64 -0.95 6.68 -0.43
N ARG A 65 -0.27 7.78 -0.10
CA ARG A 65 1.03 8.12 -0.69
C ARG A 65 2.14 7.81 0.27
N TYR A 66 3.17 7.16 -0.25
CA TYR A 66 4.39 6.79 0.45
C TYR A 66 5.59 7.37 -0.28
N GLN A 67 6.66 7.63 0.46
CA GLN A 67 7.96 7.98 -0.09
C GLN A 67 8.96 6.90 0.33
N LEU A 68 9.62 6.30 -0.66
CA LEU A 68 10.65 5.28 -0.48
C LEU A 68 11.99 5.85 -0.91
N VAL A 69 12.99 5.81 -0.04
CA VAL A 69 14.36 6.20 -0.38
C VAL A 69 15.20 4.94 -0.53
N PRO A 70 15.68 4.58 -1.74
CA PRO A 70 16.53 3.40 -1.91
C PRO A 70 17.87 3.60 -1.22
N VAL A 71 18.30 2.62 -0.43
CA VAL A 71 19.63 2.62 0.21
C VAL A 71 20.62 1.68 -0.50
N GLY A 72 20.12 0.74 -1.30
CA GLY A 72 20.89 -0.15 -2.18
C GLY A 72 20.91 0.27 -3.65
N VAL A 73 21.51 -0.56 -4.49
CA VAL A 73 21.50 -0.45 -5.97
C VAL A 73 21.18 -1.81 -6.59
N GLY A 74 20.72 -1.82 -7.84
CA GLY A 74 20.32 -3.04 -8.55
C GLY A 74 18.81 -3.33 -8.42
N HIS A 75 18.43 -4.60 -8.53
CA HIS A 75 17.04 -5.02 -8.36
C HIS A 75 16.69 -5.11 -6.87
N LEU A 76 15.93 -4.14 -6.38
CA LEU A 76 15.51 -4.06 -4.98
C LEU A 76 14.04 -4.46 -4.85
N ALA A 77 13.74 -5.35 -3.91
CA ALA A 77 12.36 -5.72 -3.62
C ALA A 77 11.63 -4.58 -2.90
N LEU A 78 10.48 -4.17 -3.45
CA LEU A 78 9.61 -3.20 -2.79
C LEU A 78 9.14 -3.73 -1.42
N PRO A 79 8.90 -2.85 -0.43
CA PRO A 79 8.32 -3.24 0.84
C PRO A 79 6.99 -3.98 0.65
N VAL A 80 6.82 -5.09 1.37
CA VAL A 80 5.57 -5.84 1.33
C VAL A 80 4.46 -5.02 1.98
N MET A 81 3.39 -4.76 1.25
CA MET A 81 2.18 -4.13 1.77
C MET A 81 1.10 -5.18 2.02
N ARG A 82 0.50 -5.13 3.21
CA ARG A 82 -0.60 -6.00 3.62
C ARG A 82 -1.83 -5.14 3.91
N LEU A 83 -2.96 -5.58 3.39
CA LEU A 83 -4.26 -4.97 3.60
C LEU A 83 -5.14 -5.92 4.37
N LYS A 84 -5.89 -5.38 5.33
CA LYS A 84 -6.92 -6.12 6.06
C LYS A 84 -8.19 -5.30 6.13
N TRP A 85 -9.35 -5.91 5.91
CA TRP A 85 -10.65 -5.26 6.11
C TRP A 85 -11.67 -6.28 6.60
N LYS A 86 -12.83 -5.80 7.06
CA LYS A 86 -13.95 -6.67 7.42
C LYS A 86 -14.96 -6.74 6.27
N GLU A 87 -15.37 -7.93 5.89
CA GLU A 87 -16.45 -8.15 4.91
C GLU A 87 -17.45 -9.14 5.50
N GLY A 88 -18.69 -8.69 5.71
CA GLY A 88 -19.74 -9.53 6.32
C GLY A 88 -19.37 -10.08 7.71
N GLY A 89 -18.59 -9.34 8.50
CA GLY A 89 -18.13 -9.75 9.83
C GLY A 89 -16.86 -10.63 9.83
N ARG A 90 -16.36 -11.05 8.66
CA ARG A 90 -15.09 -11.80 8.53
C ARG A 90 -13.93 -10.87 8.20
N GLU A 91 -12.77 -11.10 8.81
CA GLU A 91 -11.53 -10.41 8.42
C GLU A 91 -10.99 -11.03 7.13
N VAL A 92 -10.75 -10.19 6.13
CA VAL A 92 -10.07 -10.55 4.88
C VAL A 92 -8.69 -9.91 4.91
N SER A 93 -7.66 -10.67 4.54
CA SER A 93 -6.28 -10.18 4.46
C SER A 93 -5.74 -10.42 3.06
N PHE A 94 -5.05 -9.43 2.52
CA PHE A 94 -4.49 -9.45 1.17
C PHE A 94 -3.06 -8.90 1.16
N LYS A 95 -2.16 -9.54 0.42
CA LYS A 95 -0.82 -9.01 0.15
C LYS A 95 -0.88 -8.27 -1.18
N VAL A 96 -0.54 -6.99 -1.19
CA VAL A 96 -0.58 -6.19 -2.42
C VAL A 96 0.49 -6.73 -3.38
N PRO A 97 0.12 -7.13 -4.61
CA PRO A 97 1.07 -7.57 -5.61
C PRO A 97 1.95 -6.38 -6.01
N THR A 98 3.26 -6.61 -6.03
CA THR A 98 4.23 -5.68 -6.60
C THR A 98 4.54 -6.22 -8.00
N SER A 99 3.97 -5.61 -9.05
CA SER A 99 4.27 -5.98 -10.43
C SER A 99 5.77 -5.82 -10.68
N SER A 100 6.38 -6.85 -11.25
CA SER A 100 7.79 -6.86 -11.70
C SER A 100 7.89 -6.39 -13.13
#